data_AF-A0A9D6IML1-F1
#
_entry.id   AF-A0A9D6IML1-F1
#
_cell.length_a   1.000
_cell.length_b   1.000
_cell.length_c   1.000
_cell.angle_alpha   90.00
_cell.angle_beta   90.00
_cell.angle_gamma   90.00
#
_symmetry.space_group_name_H-M   'P 1'
#
loop_
_entity.id
_entity.type
_entity.pdbx_description
1 polymer ?
#
loop_
_entity_poly.entity_id
_entity_poly.type
_entity_poly.pdbx_seq_one_letter_code
_entity_poly.pdbx_strand_id
1 'polypeptide(L)'
;MEIRDLLRKHGNSYPRVSCVASVGERDHIAKSPGFLLDFETDRVVVTFEGLISDTGFVAQVRAILQVLQQRLGIPVDIEFASDGDNFYLLQCRPQSYGGESAPASIPQDVPKEKCVFTARRYVSNGRVPDITHVVYVDPDKYSDINSGADLLAVGRCIGRLNQILPKRQFILMGPGRWGSRGDIRLGVNVTYSDINNTAMLIEIARKRGNYVPDLSFGTHFFQDLVEASIRYLPLYPDEPEIVFNQRWLRGSPNELATVAPEFGHLADVVRVIDVAQTTGGLVLRVLMNADLDEAIGMLAEPGKAGPGRSVQRPAPVTEPAEDHWRWRLRMAERIAEQMDAARFGVKTLYLIGSTKNATAGPASDIDLLVHFAGSGEQRETLRVWLEGWSRCLGEVNYLRTGYKSDGLLDVQIITDDDIARKNSYAVKIGAVTDA
;
A
#
# COMPACT_ATOMS: atom_id res chain seq x y z
N MET A 1 23.60 27.08 -6.33
CA MET A 1 24.44 26.75 -7.50
C MET A 1 23.72 25.64 -8.23
N GLU A 2 23.32 25.89 -9.48
CA GLU A 2 22.62 24.90 -10.28
C GLU A 2 23.53 23.72 -10.60
N ILE A 3 22.98 22.51 -10.72
CA ILE A 3 23.77 21.28 -10.91
C ILE A 3 24.59 21.31 -12.19
N ARG A 4 24.08 22.00 -13.22
CA ARG A 4 24.78 22.23 -14.50
C ARG A 4 26.03 23.07 -14.34
N ASP A 5 25.97 24.12 -13.52
CA ASP A 5 27.11 25.00 -13.28
C ASP A 5 28.20 24.27 -12.48
N LEU A 6 27.80 23.40 -11.55
CA LEU A 6 28.71 22.53 -10.79
C LEU A 6 29.41 21.52 -11.71
N LEU A 7 28.68 20.84 -12.59
CA LEU A 7 29.26 19.87 -13.53
C LEU A 7 30.16 20.53 -14.59
N ARG A 8 29.80 21.72 -15.09
CA ARG A 8 30.69 22.51 -15.96
C ARG A 8 32.01 22.86 -15.30
N LYS A 9 31.94 23.34 -14.06
CA LYS A 9 33.12 23.85 -13.35
C LYS A 9 34.02 22.75 -12.79
N HIS A 10 33.42 21.63 -12.38
CA HIS A 10 34.12 20.60 -11.59
C HIS A 10 33.94 19.16 -12.12
N GLY A 11 33.19 18.94 -13.21
CA GLY A 11 32.87 17.60 -13.72
C GLY A 11 34.10 16.75 -14.03
N ASN A 12 35.13 17.34 -14.65
CA ASN A 12 36.40 16.67 -14.94
C ASN A 12 37.16 16.20 -13.69
N SER A 13 36.97 16.91 -12.57
CA SER A 13 37.58 16.57 -11.27
C SER A 13 36.67 15.74 -10.38
N TYR A 14 35.42 15.51 -10.80
CA TYR A 14 34.43 14.82 -9.98
C TYR A 14 34.69 13.32 -10.01
N PRO A 15 34.95 12.67 -8.86
CA PRO A 15 35.26 11.25 -8.81
C PRO A 15 34.12 10.42 -9.39
N ARG A 16 34.44 9.47 -10.29
CA ARG A 16 33.49 8.53 -10.90
C ARG A 16 32.26 9.22 -11.51
N VAL A 17 32.45 10.37 -12.14
CA VAL A 17 31.36 11.16 -12.74
C VAL A 17 30.50 10.36 -13.73
N SER A 18 31.05 9.35 -14.41
CA SER A 18 30.31 8.42 -15.28
C SER A 18 29.29 7.55 -14.56
N CYS A 19 29.43 7.38 -13.24
CA CYS A 19 28.44 6.67 -12.43
C CYS A 19 27.23 7.54 -12.10
N VAL A 20 27.38 8.86 -12.14
CA VAL A 20 26.37 9.84 -11.67
C VAL A 20 25.70 10.55 -12.85
N ALA A 21 26.44 10.78 -13.94
CA ALA A 21 26.00 11.58 -15.08
C ALA A 21 25.91 10.77 -16.38
N SER A 22 24.93 11.13 -17.20
CA SER A 22 24.72 10.66 -18.57
C SER A 22 24.68 11.85 -19.54
N VAL A 23 24.78 11.59 -20.84
CA VAL A 23 24.66 12.61 -21.89
C VAL A 23 23.27 12.54 -22.51
N GLY A 24 22.61 13.70 -22.59
CA GLY A 24 21.37 13.85 -23.33
C GLY A 24 21.66 14.19 -24.79
N GLU A 25 21.46 13.21 -25.68
CA GLU A 25 21.40 13.44 -27.12
C GLU A 25 19.97 13.84 -27.53
N ARG A 26 19.78 14.40 -28.74
CA ARG A 26 18.57 15.14 -29.16
C ARG A 26 17.23 14.48 -28.76
N ASP A 27 17.12 13.15 -28.80
CA ASP A 27 15.91 12.39 -28.44
C ASP A 27 16.14 11.24 -27.43
N HIS A 28 17.34 11.06 -26.89
CA HIS A 28 17.63 9.95 -25.96
C HIS A 28 18.74 10.27 -24.97
N ILE A 29 18.72 9.59 -23.83
CA ILE A 29 19.76 9.69 -22.80
C ILE A 29 20.67 8.48 -22.98
N ALA A 30 21.95 8.75 -23.22
CA ALA A 30 22.98 7.74 -23.39
C ALA A 30 23.99 7.83 -22.25
N LYS A 31 24.44 6.67 -21.81
CA LYS A 31 25.55 6.58 -20.88
C LYS A 31 26.85 6.81 -21.63
N SER A 32 27.69 7.72 -21.10
CA SER A 32 29.00 8.01 -21.67
C SER A 32 30.09 7.64 -20.68
N PRO A 33 31.18 6.98 -21.13
CA PRO A 33 32.38 6.83 -20.33
C PRO A 33 32.90 8.20 -19.86
N GLY A 34 33.33 8.30 -18.60
CA GLY A 34 33.59 9.60 -17.96
C GLY A 34 34.67 10.46 -18.63
N PHE A 35 35.57 9.83 -19.40
CA PHE A 35 36.62 10.49 -20.17
C PHE A 35 36.16 11.04 -21.53
N LEU A 36 34.95 10.68 -21.98
CA LEU A 36 34.31 11.18 -23.21
C LEU A 36 33.27 12.27 -22.92
N LEU A 37 33.10 12.66 -21.65
CA LEU A 37 32.19 13.73 -21.27
C LEU A 37 32.86 15.08 -21.51
N ASP A 38 32.37 15.85 -22.47
CA ASP A 38 32.70 17.26 -22.60
C ASP A 38 31.68 18.07 -21.81
N PHE A 39 32.04 18.48 -20.59
CA PHE A 39 31.12 19.24 -19.72
C PHE A 39 30.80 20.65 -20.24
N GLU A 40 31.54 21.19 -21.22
CA GLU A 40 31.24 22.48 -21.82
C GLU A 40 30.20 22.37 -22.95
N THR A 41 30.36 21.36 -23.82
CA THR A 41 29.52 21.20 -25.01
C THR A 41 28.38 20.22 -24.85
N ASP A 42 28.55 19.18 -24.02
CA ASP A 42 27.56 18.14 -23.86
C ASP A 42 26.43 18.56 -22.94
N ARG A 43 25.23 18.06 -23.26
CA ARG A 43 24.08 18.18 -22.37
C ARG A 43 24.16 17.10 -21.29
N VAL A 44 24.97 17.35 -20.26
CA VAL A 44 25.12 16.42 -19.13
C VAL A 44 23.87 16.46 -18.24
N VAL A 45 23.36 15.29 -17.88
CA VAL A 45 22.18 15.10 -17.03
C VAL A 45 22.53 14.12 -15.91
N VAL A 46 22.09 14.40 -14.69
CA VAL A 46 22.30 13.49 -13.54
C VAL A 46 21.23 12.41 -13.56
N THR A 47 21.67 11.15 -13.60
CA THR A 47 20.80 9.97 -13.77
C THR A 47 21.13 8.83 -12.82
N PHE A 48 22.36 8.78 -12.29
CA PHE A 48 22.89 7.65 -11.52
C PHE A 48 22.91 6.30 -12.26
N GLU A 49 22.74 6.30 -13.58
CA GLU A 49 22.62 5.07 -14.36
C GLU A 49 23.85 4.18 -14.22
N GLY A 50 25.06 4.74 -14.26
CA GLY A 50 26.29 3.96 -14.09
C GLY A 50 26.46 3.42 -12.67
N LEU A 51 26.00 4.12 -11.63
CA LEU A 51 25.97 3.60 -10.26
C LEU A 51 25.05 2.37 -10.16
N ILE A 52 23.88 2.42 -10.79
CA ILE A 52 22.87 1.36 -10.74
C ILE A 52 23.28 0.15 -11.58
N SER A 53 23.82 0.38 -12.78
CA SER A 53 24.07 -0.67 -13.77
C SER A 53 25.49 -1.26 -13.75
N ASP A 54 26.52 -0.48 -13.43
CA ASP A 54 27.93 -0.96 -13.50
C ASP A 54 28.50 -1.38 -12.15
N THR A 55 27.80 -1.14 -11.06
CA THR A 55 28.33 -1.39 -9.71
C THR A 55 27.45 -2.34 -8.93
N GLY A 56 28.03 -2.99 -7.90
CA GLY A 56 27.29 -3.81 -6.95
C GLY A 56 26.42 -3.01 -5.97
N PHE A 57 26.29 -1.69 -6.15
CA PHE A 57 25.67 -0.78 -5.18
C PHE A 57 24.24 -1.19 -4.80
N VAL A 58 23.38 -1.49 -5.78
CA VAL A 58 21.98 -1.90 -5.52
C VAL A 58 21.93 -3.22 -4.73
N ALA A 59 22.80 -4.17 -5.06
CA ALA A 59 22.89 -5.44 -4.35
C ALA A 59 23.37 -5.25 -2.91
N GLN A 60 24.35 -4.36 -2.69
CA GLN A 60 24.85 -4.00 -1.36
C GLN A 60 23.76 -3.35 -0.51
N VAL A 61 23.05 -2.35 -1.03
CA VAL A 61 21.94 -1.68 -0.32
C VAL A 61 20.84 -2.69 0.04
N ARG A 62 20.48 -3.57 -0.90
CA ARG A 62 19.49 -4.63 -0.65
C ARG A 62 19.94 -5.57 0.48
N ALA A 63 21.20 -5.98 0.49
CA ALA A 63 21.75 -6.84 1.54
C ALA A 63 21.74 -6.13 2.91
N ILE A 64 22.11 -4.85 2.95
CA ILE A 64 22.06 -4.03 4.18
C ILE A 64 20.62 -3.96 4.72
N LEU A 65 19.65 -3.61 3.87
CA LEU A 65 18.24 -3.55 4.24
C LEU A 65 17.73 -4.91 4.77
N GLN A 66 18.07 -6.01 4.10
CA GLN A 66 17.68 -7.36 4.53
C GLN A 66 18.25 -7.71 5.92
N VAL A 67 19.53 -7.44 6.15
CA VAL A 67 20.16 -7.72 7.46
C VAL A 67 19.52 -6.86 8.55
N LEU A 68 19.33 -5.57 8.31
CA LEU A 68 18.72 -4.66 9.28
C LEU A 68 17.27 -5.07 9.59
N GLN A 69 16.47 -5.38 8.57
CA GLN A 69 15.10 -5.87 8.73
C GLN A 69 15.06 -7.19 9.53
N GLN A 70 15.92 -8.15 9.21
CA GLN A 70 15.96 -9.42 9.92
C GLN A 70 16.36 -9.25 11.39
N ARG A 71 17.30 -8.35 11.69
CA ARG A 71 17.77 -8.11 13.06
C ARG A 71 16.79 -7.30 13.90
N LEU A 72 16.08 -6.37 13.28
CA LEU A 72 15.09 -5.52 13.96
C LEU A 72 13.69 -6.13 13.98
N GLY A 73 13.44 -7.15 13.16
CA GLY A 73 12.15 -7.86 13.07
C GLY A 73 11.05 -7.06 12.37
N ILE A 74 11.38 -5.89 11.83
CA ILE A 74 10.47 -4.97 11.14
C ILE A 74 11.19 -4.31 9.96
N PRO A 75 10.46 -3.90 8.90
CA PRO A 75 11.05 -3.12 7.81
C PRO A 75 11.74 -1.86 8.33
N VAL A 76 12.79 -1.42 7.64
CA VAL A 76 13.60 -0.26 8.03
C VAL A 76 13.74 0.69 6.87
N ASP A 77 13.87 1.98 7.19
CA ASP A 77 14.37 3.01 6.29
C ASP A 77 15.80 3.37 6.67
N ILE A 78 16.63 3.68 5.67
CA ILE A 78 18.03 4.04 5.88
C ILE A 78 18.38 5.34 5.15
N GLU A 79 19.17 6.18 5.82
CA GLU A 79 19.85 7.30 5.19
C GLU A 79 21.33 6.96 5.09
N PHE A 80 21.94 7.21 3.94
CA PHE A 80 23.31 6.80 3.67
C PHE A 80 24.08 7.85 2.87
N ALA A 81 25.40 7.79 2.98
CA ALA A 81 26.33 8.41 2.05
C ALA A 81 27.25 7.34 1.45
N SER A 82 27.79 7.61 0.27
CA SER A 82 28.81 6.77 -0.34
C SER A 82 29.79 7.62 -1.13
N ASP A 83 31.07 7.29 -1.03
CA ASP A 83 32.15 7.82 -1.88
C ASP A 83 32.42 6.91 -3.10
N GLY A 84 31.63 5.83 -3.26
CA GLY A 84 31.78 4.79 -4.28
C GLY A 84 32.61 3.58 -3.85
N ASP A 85 33.43 3.70 -2.80
CA ASP A 85 34.22 2.59 -2.23
C ASP A 85 33.64 2.11 -0.89
N ASN A 86 33.22 3.06 -0.07
CA ASN A 86 32.64 2.89 1.24
C ASN A 86 31.15 3.22 1.23
N PHE A 87 30.41 2.51 2.07
CA PHE A 87 29.01 2.78 2.36
C PHE A 87 28.90 3.26 3.81
N TYR A 88 28.43 4.49 3.99
CA TYR A 88 28.25 5.11 5.30
C TYR A 88 26.77 5.09 5.65
N LEU A 89 26.38 4.25 6.58
CA LEU A 89 25.03 4.26 7.13
C LEU A 89 24.90 5.44 8.10
N LEU A 90 24.22 6.50 7.67
CA LEU A 90 24.04 7.73 8.45
C LEU A 90 22.87 7.59 9.43
N GLN A 91 21.82 6.89 9.01
CA GLN A 91 20.63 6.70 9.80
C GLN A 91 19.97 5.35 9.47
N CYS A 92 19.40 4.71 10.48
CA CYS A 92 18.54 3.55 10.33
C CYS A 92 17.32 3.74 11.23
N ARG A 93 16.15 3.95 10.63
CA ARG A 93 14.89 4.10 11.35
C ARG A 93 14.03 2.87 11.10
N PRO A 94 13.52 2.20 12.13
CA PRO A 94 12.49 1.20 11.92
C PRO A 94 11.25 1.88 11.34
N GLN A 95 10.67 1.33 10.27
CA GLN A 95 9.36 1.79 9.82
C GLN A 95 8.32 1.41 10.87
N SER A 96 7.54 2.40 11.34
CA SER A 96 6.56 2.27 12.41
C SER A 96 5.55 1.14 12.14
N TYR A 97 5.83 -0.05 12.69
CA TYR A 97 4.88 -1.16 12.79
C TYR A 97 4.26 -1.15 14.19
N GLY A 98 3.11 -0.47 14.32
CA GLY A 98 2.19 -0.69 15.44
C GLY A 98 1.20 -1.81 15.10
N GLY A 99 0.47 -2.34 16.10
CA GLY A 99 -0.62 -3.31 15.87
C GLY A 99 -1.74 -2.81 14.95
N GLU A 100 -1.80 -1.49 14.69
CA GLU A 100 -2.70 -0.84 13.71
C GLU A 100 -2.13 -0.77 12.28
N SER A 101 -0.90 -1.26 12.04
CA SER A 101 -0.26 -1.34 10.73
C SER A 101 -0.46 -2.69 10.04
N ALA A 102 -1.40 -3.52 10.51
CA ALA A 102 -1.81 -4.71 9.78
C ALA A 102 -2.62 -4.32 8.53
N PRO A 103 -2.50 -5.08 7.42
CA PRO A 103 -3.33 -4.87 6.23
C PRO A 103 -4.81 -4.98 6.60
N ALA A 104 -5.58 -3.95 6.25
CA ALA A 104 -7.02 -3.97 6.47
C ALA A 104 -7.72 -4.84 5.40
N SER A 105 -8.73 -5.63 5.79
CA SER A 105 -9.60 -6.28 4.81
C SER A 105 -10.42 -5.21 4.09
N ILE A 106 -10.28 -5.12 2.76
CA ILE A 106 -11.00 -4.15 1.91
C ILE A 106 -12.30 -4.80 1.43
N PRO A 107 -13.49 -4.34 1.86
CA PRO A 107 -14.76 -4.88 1.39
C PRO A 107 -14.98 -4.51 -0.09
N GLN A 108 -15.37 -5.48 -0.90
CA GLN A 108 -15.57 -5.30 -2.35
C GLN A 108 -17.01 -4.92 -2.71
N ASP A 109 -17.96 -5.08 -1.77
CA ASP A 109 -19.40 -4.90 -1.95
C ASP A 109 -19.92 -3.58 -1.34
N VAL A 110 -19.05 -2.57 -1.19
CA VAL A 110 -19.45 -1.26 -0.66
C VAL A 110 -20.35 -0.54 -1.67
N PRO A 111 -21.58 -0.15 -1.29
CA PRO A 111 -22.43 0.66 -2.16
C PRO A 111 -21.73 1.95 -2.58
N LYS A 112 -21.82 2.31 -3.87
CA LYS A 112 -21.12 3.48 -4.44
C LYS A 112 -21.45 4.77 -3.69
N GLU A 113 -22.67 4.89 -3.16
CA GLU A 113 -23.16 6.05 -2.42
C GLU A 113 -22.49 6.19 -1.04
N LYS A 114 -21.99 5.09 -0.47
CA LYS A 114 -21.25 5.08 0.80
C LYS A 114 -19.75 5.23 0.58
N CYS A 115 -19.26 5.11 -0.65
CA CYS A 115 -17.85 5.30 -0.97
C CYS A 115 -17.55 6.79 -1.16
N VAL A 116 -16.59 7.32 -0.40
CA VAL A 116 -16.12 8.70 -0.52
C VAL A 116 -14.91 8.75 -1.45
N PHE A 117 -13.95 7.84 -1.28
CA PHE A 117 -12.82 7.69 -2.19
C PHE A 117 -12.26 6.26 -2.21
N THR A 118 -11.60 5.88 -3.29
CA THR A 118 -10.70 4.72 -3.36
C THR A 118 -9.30 5.14 -3.81
N ALA A 119 -8.28 4.37 -3.48
CA ALA A 119 -6.92 4.57 -4.00
C ALA A 119 -6.28 3.22 -4.31
N ARG A 120 -5.42 3.19 -5.34
CA ARG A 120 -4.79 1.98 -5.85
C ARG A 120 -3.28 2.09 -6.08
N ARG A 121 -2.64 3.05 -5.39
CA ARG A 121 -1.24 3.39 -5.68
C ARG A 121 -0.53 3.89 -4.44
N TYR A 122 0.61 3.26 -4.14
CA TYR A 122 1.47 3.61 -3.01
C TYR A 122 0.73 3.61 -1.66
N VAL A 123 -0.21 2.67 -1.50
CA VAL A 123 -0.99 2.51 -0.29
C VAL A 123 -0.12 1.87 0.79
N SER A 124 -0.10 2.47 1.98
CA SER A 124 0.52 1.88 3.16
C SER A 124 -0.49 1.09 3.99
N ASN A 125 -0.06 0.07 4.73
CA ASN A 125 -0.93 -0.62 5.66
C ASN A 125 -1.37 0.29 6.80
N GLY A 126 -2.65 0.21 7.17
CA GLY A 126 -3.14 0.98 8.29
C GLY A 126 -4.65 0.94 8.44
N ARG A 127 -5.11 0.93 9.69
CA ARG A 127 -6.45 1.37 10.04
C ARG A 127 -6.39 2.78 10.59
N VAL A 128 -7.22 3.66 10.06
CA VAL A 128 -7.42 5.00 10.62
C VAL A 128 -8.56 4.91 11.66
N PRO A 129 -8.45 5.61 12.82
CA PRO A 129 -9.58 5.76 13.74
C PRO A 129 -10.84 6.27 13.02
N ASP A 130 -12.02 6.02 13.59
CA ASP A 130 -13.27 6.52 13.03
C ASP A 130 -13.22 8.08 12.94
N ILE A 131 -13.40 8.61 11.73
CA ILE A 131 -13.22 10.03 11.41
C ILE A 131 -14.56 10.75 11.50
N THR A 132 -14.59 11.81 12.30
CA THR A 132 -15.76 12.67 12.50
C THR A 132 -15.72 13.92 11.63
N HIS A 133 -14.52 14.37 11.22
CA HIS A 133 -14.38 15.58 10.40
C HIS A 133 -13.47 15.37 9.18
N VAL A 134 -13.86 15.93 8.05
CA VAL A 134 -13.01 16.01 6.85
C VAL A 134 -12.69 17.48 6.59
N VAL A 135 -11.40 17.83 6.63
CA VAL A 135 -10.93 19.13 6.14
C VAL A 135 -10.48 18.96 4.71
N TYR A 136 -11.26 19.51 3.78
CA TYR A 136 -11.04 19.39 2.34
C TYR A 136 -10.64 20.74 1.75
N VAL A 137 -9.41 20.83 1.26
CA VAL A 137 -8.94 21.95 0.43
C VAL A 137 -9.21 21.58 -1.02
N ASP A 138 -10.13 22.30 -1.66
CA ASP A 138 -10.56 21.98 -3.01
C ASP A 138 -9.42 22.26 -4.03
N PRO A 139 -8.92 21.23 -4.75
CA PRO A 139 -7.80 21.42 -5.67
C PRO A 139 -8.05 22.44 -6.78
N ASP A 140 -9.28 22.53 -7.29
CA ASP A 140 -9.60 23.45 -8.38
C ASP A 140 -9.68 24.88 -7.85
N LYS A 141 -10.39 25.09 -6.74
CA LYS A 141 -10.52 26.42 -6.13
C LYS A 141 -9.21 26.94 -5.56
N TYR A 142 -8.38 26.06 -4.99
CA TYR A 142 -7.05 26.42 -4.51
C TYR A 142 -6.16 26.96 -5.63
N SER A 143 -6.23 26.34 -6.81
CA SER A 143 -5.43 26.75 -7.95
C SER A 143 -5.86 28.09 -8.57
N ASP A 144 -7.13 28.47 -8.40
CA ASP A 144 -7.69 29.72 -8.91
C ASP A 144 -7.27 30.92 -8.03
N ILE A 145 -6.60 30.66 -6.89
CA ILE A 145 -6.08 31.70 -6.01
C ILE A 145 -4.90 32.40 -6.69
N ASN A 146 -5.12 33.68 -7.01
CA ASN A 146 -4.08 34.53 -7.57
C ASN A 146 -3.21 35.19 -6.49
N SER A 147 -3.76 35.41 -5.30
CA SER A 147 -3.12 36.08 -4.17
C SER A 147 -2.20 35.15 -3.38
N GLY A 148 -0.91 35.51 -3.29
CA GLY A 148 0.03 34.81 -2.41
C GLY A 148 -0.36 34.89 -0.93
N ALA A 149 -1.01 35.98 -0.51
CA ALA A 149 -1.48 36.14 0.86
C ALA A 149 -2.58 35.14 1.22
N ASP A 150 -3.47 34.84 0.28
CA ASP A 150 -4.57 33.87 0.46
C ASP A 150 -4.04 32.44 0.43
N LEU A 151 -3.06 32.12 -0.43
CA LEU A 151 -2.37 30.82 -0.41
C LEU A 151 -1.72 30.53 0.95
N LEU A 152 -1.07 31.54 1.54
CA LEU A 152 -0.52 31.45 2.89
C LEU A 152 -1.62 31.43 3.97
N ALA A 153 -2.76 32.09 3.73
CA ALA A 153 -3.90 32.06 4.63
C ALA A 153 -4.54 30.67 4.71
N VAL A 154 -4.58 29.91 3.61
CA VAL A 154 -5.00 28.50 3.62
C VAL A 154 -4.11 27.69 4.57
N GLY A 155 -2.77 27.83 4.48
CA GLY A 155 -1.84 27.17 5.41
C GLY A 155 -2.11 27.50 6.88
N ARG A 156 -2.30 28.79 7.20
CA ARG A 156 -2.66 29.24 8.55
C ARG A 156 -4.02 28.71 9.01
N CYS A 157 -4.99 28.64 8.10
CA CYS A 157 -6.30 28.06 8.35
C CYS A 157 -6.19 26.58 8.73
N ILE A 158 -5.39 25.80 7.99
CA ILE A 158 -5.12 24.40 8.33
C ILE A 158 -4.50 24.28 9.73
N GLY A 159 -3.46 25.08 10.03
CA GLY A 159 -2.83 25.09 11.35
C GLY A 159 -3.82 25.42 12.48
N ARG A 160 -4.75 26.35 12.23
CA ARG A 160 -5.83 26.69 13.16
C ARG A 160 -6.80 25.53 13.37
N LEU A 161 -7.25 24.89 12.29
CA LEU A 161 -8.16 23.74 12.35
C LEU A 161 -7.51 22.56 13.08
N ASN A 162 -6.22 22.32 12.88
CA ASN A 162 -5.45 21.30 13.59
C ASN A 162 -5.43 21.51 15.12
N GLN A 163 -5.57 22.74 15.60
CA GLN A 163 -5.63 23.04 17.03
C GLN A 163 -7.04 22.90 17.63
N ILE A 164 -8.08 23.12 16.83
CA ILE A 164 -9.48 23.15 17.29
C ILE A 164 -10.16 21.78 17.15
N LEU A 165 -9.89 21.06 16.07
CA LEU A 165 -10.58 19.81 15.76
C LEU A 165 -10.13 18.67 16.72
N PRO A 166 -11.03 17.70 16.99
CA PRO A 166 -10.72 16.61 17.92
C PRO A 166 -9.52 15.78 17.42
N LYS A 167 -8.49 15.68 18.27
CA LYS A 167 -7.24 15.00 17.97
C LYS A 167 -7.50 13.57 17.46
N ARG A 168 -6.90 13.24 16.31
CA ARG A 168 -7.01 11.93 15.62
C ARG A 168 -8.43 11.50 15.24
N GLN A 169 -9.35 12.45 15.09
CA GLN A 169 -10.69 12.20 14.55
C GLN A 169 -11.02 13.06 13.33
N PHE A 170 -10.02 13.70 12.74
CA PHE A 170 -10.17 14.42 11.47
C PHE A 170 -9.07 14.04 10.48
N ILE A 171 -9.38 14.16 9.20
CA ILE A 171 -8.40 14.00 8.12
C ILE A 171 -8.22 15.32 7.37
N LEU A 172 -7.02 15.52 6.85
CA LEU A 172 -6.69 16.61 5.94
C LEU A 172 -6.62 16.05 4.52
N MET A 173 -7.29 16.70 3.58
CA MET A 173 -7.29 16.27 2.19
C MET A 173 -7.17 17.50 1.27
N GLY A 174 -6.23 17.51 0.34
CA GLY A 174 -6.04 18.67 -0.52
C GLY A 174 -4.99 18.53 -1.61
N PRO A 175 -4.75 19.59 -2.41
CA PRO A 175 -3.96 19.50 -3.63
C PRO A 175 -2.47 19.26 -3.36
N GLY A 176 -1.89 18.39 -4.18
CA GLY A 176 -0.44 18.22 -4.36
C GLY A 176 0.34 18.07 -3.06
N ARG A 177 1.56 18.60 -3.03
CA ARG A 177 2.52 18.34 -1.95
C ARG A 177 2.39 19.32 -0.79
N TRP A 178 2.04 18.80 0.39
CA TRP A 178 2.01 19.56 1.63
C TRP A 178 3.42 19.60 2.26
N GLY A 179 3.75 20.68 2.96
CA GLY A 179 5.09 20.79 3.56
C GLY A 179 6.20 21.28 2.64
N SER A 180 5.88 21.63 1.39
CA SER A 180 6.85 22.16 0.43
C SER A 180 7.32 23.57 0.82
N ARG A 181 8.65 23.76 0.88
CA ARG A 181 9.30 25.09 0.95
C ARG A 181 9.39 25.78 -0.42
N GLY A 182 8.92 25.12 -1.48
CA GLY A 182 8.97 25.58 -2.87
C GLY A 182 7.69 26.30 -3.31
N ASP A 183 7.26 26.07 -4.55
CA ASP A 183 6.08 26.71 -5.12
C ASP A 183 4.78 26.26 -4.43
N ILE A 184 4.27 27.12 -3.54
CA ILE A 184 3.03 26.93 -2.77
C ILE A 184 1.78 26.84 -3.67
N ARG A 185 1.89 27.10 -4.97
CA ARG A 185 0.78 26.84 -5.91
C ARG A 185 0.61 25.35 -6.20
N LEU A 186 1.64 24.54 -5.96
CA LEU A 186 1.64 23.10 -6.22
C LEU A 186 1.22 22.26 -5.00
N GLY A 187 0.94 22.90 -3.86
CA GLY A 187 0.40 22.24 -2.68
C GLY A 187 0.38 23.15 -1.46
N VAL A 188 -0.25 22.69 -0.38
CA VAL A 188 -0.54 23.56 0.77
C VAL A 188 0.71 23.81 1.62
N ASN A 189 1.02 25.07 1.86
CA ASN A 189 2.14 25.47 2.71
C ASN A 189 1.79 25.24 4.19
N VAL A 190 2.36 24.19 4.77
CA VAL A 190 2.22 23.83 6.18
C VAL A 190 3.55 23.31 6.72
N THR A 191 3.70 23.32 8.03
CA THR A 191 4.76 22.60 8.75
C THR A 191 4.16 21.38 9.45
N TYR A 192 5.01 20.49 9.97
CA TYR A 192 4.54 19.37 10.78
C TYR A 192 3.66 19.81 11.97
N SER A 193 4.01 20.90 12.65
CA SER A 193 3.20 21.45 13.76
C SER A 193 1.81 21.90 13.35
N ASP A 194 1.61 22.23 12.08
CA ASP A 194 0.30 22.66 11.57
C ASP A 194 -0.65 21.49 11.31
N ILE A 195 -0.18 20.24 11.34
CA ILE A 195 -0.98 19.05 10.98
C ILE A 195 -0.86 17.88 11.96
N ASN A 196 -0.07 18.00 13.02
CA ASN A 196 0.29 16.90 13.92
C ASN A 196 -0.87 16.22 14.69
N ASN A 197 -2.06 16.83 14.76
CA ASN A 197 -3.24 16.26 15.40
C ASN A 197 -4.14 15.50 14.43
N THR A 198 -3.91 15.61 13.11
CA THR A 198 -4.72 14.88 12.12
C THR A 198 -4.49 13.38 12.22
N ALA A 199 -5.53 12.59 11.91
CA ALA A 199 -5.40 11.15 11.82
C ALA A 199 -4.71 10.73 10.51
N MET A 200 -4.91 11.52 9.45
CA MET A 200 -4.46 11.18 8.12
C MET A 200 -4.34 12.42 7.23
N LEU A 201 -3.29 12.44 6.40
CA LEU A 201 -3.11 13.37 5.30
C LEU A 201 -3.33 12.65 3.97
N ILE A 202 -4.24 13.17 3.14
CA ILE A 202 -4.51 12.70 1.79
C ILE A 202 -4.08 13.79 0.80
N GLU A 203 -3.06 13.49 0.01
CA GLU A 203 -2.58 14.40 -1.03
C GLU A 203 -3.21 14.05 -2.37
N ILE A 204 -3.91 15.01 -2.97
CA ILE A 204 -4.66 14.82 -4.20
C ILE A 204 -3.81 15.27 -5.38
N ALA A 205 -3.37 14.32 -6.19
CA ALA A 205 -2.72 14.55 -7.48
C ALA A 205 -3.76 14.56 -8.60
N ARG A 206 -4.31 15.76 -8.88
CA ARG A 206 -5.18 16.01 -10.04
C ARG A 206 -4.34 16.35 -11.27
N LYS A 207 -4.60 15.68 -12.39
CA LYS A 207 -3.93 15.92 -13.67
C LYS A 207 -4.40 17.25 -14.25
N ARG A 208 -3.45 18.13 -14.60
CA ARG A 208 -3.70 19.38 -15.33
C ARG A 208 -2.88 19.41 -16.61
N GLY A 209 -3.56 19.31 -17.74
CA GLY A 209 -2.90 19.11 -19.03
C GLY A 209 -2.05 17.84 -18.99
N ASN A 210 -0.74 17.96 -19.19
CA ASN A 210 0.22 16.85 -19.12
C ASN A 210 0.96 16.75 -17.77
N TYR A 211 0.60 17.58 -16.78
CA TYR A 211 1.28 17.61 -15.49
C TYR A 211 0.46 16.91 -14.40
N VAL A 212 1.11 16.04 -13.64
CA VAL A 212 0.60 15.44 -12.40
C VAL A 212 1.52 15.93 -11.27
N PRO A 213 0.99 16.51 -10.18
CA PRO A 213 1.84 17.00 -9.09
C PRO A 213 2.67 15.89 -8.45
N ASP A 214 3.93 16.18 -8.16
CA ASP A 214 4.73 15.36 -7.25
C ASP A 214 4.14 15.45 -5.84
N LEU A 215 4.20 14.34 -5.10
CA LEU A 215 3.64 14.21 -3.76
C LEU A 215 4.75 14.03 -2.70
N SER A 216 4.39 14.07 -1.42
CA SER A 216 5.33 14.01 -0.28
C SER A 216 5.96 12.64 -0.04
N PHE A 217 5.50 11.59 -0.73
CA PHE A 217 6.02 10.24 -0.58
C PHE A 217 7.55 10.18 -0.77
N GLY A 218 8.26 9.54 0.17
CA GLY A 218 9.72 9.43 0.13
C GLY A 218 10.50 10.66 0.60
N THR A 219 9.84 11.64 1.25
CA THR A 219 10.49 12.87 1.75
C THR A 219 10.62 12.86 3.28
N HIS A 220 11.48 13.72 3.85
CA HIS A 220 11.59 13.85 5.33
C HIS A 220 10.23 14.20 5.96
N PHE A 221 9.44 15.03 5.28
CA PHE A 221 8.09 15.37 5.73
C PHE A 221 7.19 14.13 5.83
N PHE A 222 7.29 13.19 4.88
CA PHE A 222 6.58 11.92 4.97
C PHE A 222 7.06 11.09 6.17
N GLN A 223 8.37 11.03 6.44
CA GLN A 223 8.88 10.31 7.61
C GLN A 223 8.36 10.91 8.93
N ASP A 224 8.27 12.23 9.04
CA ASP A 224 7.67 12.89 10.20
C ASP A 224 6.20 12.46 10.43
N LEU A 225 5.43 12.24 9.35
CA LEU A 225 4.06 11.70 9.45
C LEU A 225 4.05 10.26 9.97
N VAL A 226 4.94 9.41 9.44
CA VAL A 226 5.04 8.00 9.85
C VAL A 226 5.41 7.88 11.33
N GLU A 227 6.37 8.67 11.81
CA GLU A 227 6.76 8.70 13.23
C GLU A 227 5.61 9.18 14.13
N ALA A 228 4.86 10.17 13.66
CA ALA A 228 3.70 10.70 14.36
C ALA A 228 2.45 9.82 14.29
N SER A 229 2.54 8.64 13.65
CA SER A 229 1.39 7.77 13.37
C SER A 229 0.25 8.49 12.63
N ILE A 230 0.59 9.50 11.81
CA ILE A 230 -0.34 10.17 10.90
C ILE A 230 -0.32 9.37 9.61
N ARG A 231 -1.47 8.83 9.21
CA ARG A 231 -1.54 8.05 7.97
C ARG A 231 -1.37 8.96 6.76
N TYR A 232 -0.76 8.44 5.72
CA TYR A 232 -0.50 9.17 4.49
C TYR A 232 -1.08 8.39 3.32
N LEU A 233 -1.83 9.07 2.44
CA LEU A 233 -2.34 8.46 1.22
C LEU A 233 -2.20 9.42 0.04
N PRO A 234 -1.43 9.05 -0.98
CA PRO A 234 -1.51 9.72 -2.26
C PRO A 234 -2.79 9.27 -3.00
N LEU A 235 -3.58 10.22 -3.47
CA LEU A 235 -4.83 9.97 -4.18
C LEU A 235 -4.75 10.54 -5.59
N TYR A 236 -5.10 9.71 -6.58
CA TYR A 236 -5.07 10.04 -8.00
C TYR A 236 -6.50 9.96 -8.59
N PRO A 237 -7.37 10.98 -8.40
CA PRO A 237 -8.78 10.89 -8.75
C PRO A 237 -9.07 10.68 -10.25
N ASP A 238 -8.12 11.03 -11.11
CA ASP A 238 -8.29 10.99 -12.56
C ASP A 238 -7.86 9.65 -13.19
N GLU A 239 -7.37 8.70 -12.37
CA GLU A 239 -7.06 7.35 -12.83
C GLU A 239 -8.35 6.53 -13.02
N PRO A 240 -8.39 5.59 -13.99
CA PRO A 240 -9.55 4.72 -14.19
C PRO A 240 -9.89 3.93 -12.92
N GLU A 241 -11.19 3.69 -12.71
CA GLU A 241 -11.70 2.88 -11.59
C GLU A 241 -11.52 3.48 -10.19
N ILE A 242 -10.85 4.63 -10.07
CA ILE A 242 -10.80 5.40 -8.82
C ILE A 242 -12.14 6.10 -8.60
N VAL A 243 -12.73 5.85 -7.43
CA VAL A 243 -13.89 6.58 -6.95
C VAL A 243 -13.37 7.82 -6.22
N PHE A 244 -13.87 8.99 -6.58
CA PHE A 244 -13.66 10.21 -5.83
C PHE A 244 -14.96 11.01 -5.80
N ASN A 245 -15.66 10.97 -4.66
CA ASN A 245 -16.99 11.56 -4.52
C ASN A 245 -16.91 13.09 -4.31
N GLN A 246 -16.45 13.77 -5.35
CA GLN A 246 -16.30 15.22 -5.37
C GLN A 246 -17.65 15.93 -5.16
N ARG A 247 -18.76 15.31 -5.59
CA ARG A 247 -20.11 15.83 -5.34
C ARG A 247 -20.44 15.88 -3.85
N TRP A 248 -20.10 14.84 -3.09
CA TRP A 248 -20.29 14.84 -1.64
C TRP A 248 -19.36 15.86 -0.97
N LEU A 249 -18.07 15.88 -1.32
CA LEU A 249 -17.10 16.83 -0.74
C LEU A 249 -17.48 18.30 -1.00
N ARG A 250 -17.98 18.62 -2.21
CA ARG A 250 -18.44 19.97 -2.58
C ARG A 250 -19.90 20.27 -2.21
N GLY A 251 -20.71 19.25 -1.98
CA GLY A 251 -22.13 19.40 -1.67
C GLY A 251 -22.43 19.45 -0.19
N SER A 252 -21.51 18.94 0.65
CA SER A 252 -21.70 18.89 2.10
C SER A 252 -21.68 20.29 2.73
N PRO A 253 -22.43 20.50 3.83
CA PRO A 253 -22.33 21.71 4.64
C PRO A 253 -20.88 22.04 5.00
N ASN A 254 -20.52 23.33 4.96
CA ASN A 254 -19.18 23.79 5.31
C ASN A 254 -19.21 24.50 6.66
N GLU A 255 -18.64 23.86 7.68
CA GLU A 255 -18.56 24.38 9.05
C GLU A 255 -17.39 25.35 9.27
N LEU A 256 -16.58 25.66 8.25
CA LEU A 256 -15.40 26.52 8.40
C LEU A 256 -15.72 27.86 9.08
N ALA A 257 -16.76 28.54 8.60
CA ALA A 257 -17.15 29.84 9.14
C ALA A 257 -17.69 29.76 10.58
N THR A 258 -18.15 28.59 11.01
CA THR A 258 -18.57 28.32 12.40
C THR A 258 -17.36 28.07 13.30
N VAL A 259 -16.43 27.19 12.88
CA VAL A 259 -15.33 26.72 13.73
C VAL A 259 -14.11 27.64 13.73
N ALA A 260 -13.88 28.36 12.63
CA ALA A 260 -12.78 29.32 12.47
C ALA A 260 -13.26 30.57 11.70
N PRO A 261 -14.12 31.41 12.33
CA PRO A 261 -14.75 32.56 11.67
C PRO A 261 -13.74 33.52 11.03
N GLU A 262 -12.54 33.66 11.61
CA GLU A 262 -11.44 34.47 11.08
C GLU A 262 -10.98 34.06 9.67
N PHE A 263 -11.23 32.81 9.28
CA PHE A 263 -10.94 32.27 7.94
C PHE A 263 -12.20 32.07 7.09
N GLY A 264 -13.35 32.64 7.48
CA GLY A 264 -14.61 32.48 6.75
C GLY A 264 -14.55 32.91 5.28
N HIS A 265 -13.68 33.87 4.94
CA HIS A 265 -13.42 34.30 3.56
C HIS A 265 -12.82 33.20 2.67
N LEU A 266 -12.27 32.13 3.25
CA LEU A 266 -11.70 30.98 2.53
C LEU A 266 -12.72 29.84 2.32
N ALA A 267 -14.00 30.02 2.69
CA ALA A 267 -15.00 28.94 2.66
C ALA A 267 -15.27 28.36 1.26
N ASP A 268 -14.92 29.11 0.20
CA ASP A 268 -14.98 28.61 -1.19
C ASP A 268 -13.85 27.64 -1.53
N VAL A 269 -12.75 27.65 -0.77
CA VAL A 269 -11.54 26.86 -0.99
C VAL A 269 -11.38 25.77 0.06
N VAL A 270 -11.55 26.12 1.34
CA VAL A 270 -11.39 25.22 2.48
C VAL A 270 -12.76 24.86 3.02
N ARG A 271 -13.00 23.56 3.15
CA ARG A 271 -14.25 23.01 3.69
C ARG A 271 -13.97 22.20 4.93
N VAL A 272 -14.75 22.43 5.98
CA VAL A 272 -14.79 21.60 7.17
C VAL A 272 -16.12 20.87 7.16
N ILE A 273 -16.08 19.55 6.98
CA ILE A 273 -17.28 18.72 6.88
C ILE A 273 -17.40 17.93 8.18
N ASP A 274 -18.47 18.18 8.94
CA ASP A 274 -18.91 17.28 10.01
C ASP A 274 -19.60 16.07 9.37
N VAL A 275 -18.94 14.92 9.44
CA VAL A 275 -19.41 13.69 8.81
C VAL A 275 -20.70 13.21 9.46
N ALA A 276 -20.78 13.25 10.79
CA ALA A 276 -21.94 12.76 11.52
C ALA A 276 -23.18 13.61 11.21
N GLN A 277 -23.05 14.92 11.20
CA GLN A 277 -24.13 15.84 10.85
C GLN A 277 -24.59 15.64 9.40
N THR A 278 -23.66 15.48 8.46
CA THR A 278 -23.96 15.35 7.02
C THR A 278 -24.62 14.01 6.66
N THR A 279 -24.37 12.97 7.46
CA THR A 279 -24.73 11.58 7.12
C THR A 279 -25.75 10.94 8.07
N GLY A 280 -26.25 11.69 9.05
CA GLY A 280 -27.22 11.19 10.03
C GLY A 280 -26.60 10.26 11.07
N GLY A 281 -25.35 10.53 11.48
CA GLY A 281 -24.65 9.82 12.56
C GLY A 281 -23.62 8.78 12.11
N LEU A 282 -23.26 8.71 10.83
CA LEU A 282 -22.16 7.87 10.36
C LEU A 282 -20.80 8.56 10.61
N VAL A 283 -19.74 7.76 10.49
CA VAL A 283 -18.35 8.20 10.49
C VAL A 283 -17.69 7.83 9.18
N LEU A 284 -16.62 8.54 8.83
CA LEU A 284 -15.76 8.14 7.73
C LEU A 284 -14.76 7.11 8.27
N ARG A 285 -14.78 5.92 7.68
CA ARG A 285 -13.83 4.85 7.97
C ARG A 285 -12.87 4.71 6.80
N VAL A 286 -11.58 4.76 7.08
CA VAL A 286 -10.54 4.55 6.08
C VAL A 286 -9.82 3.24 6.37
N LEU A 287 -9.85 2.34 5.39
CA LEU A 287 -9.18 1.04 5.40
C LEU A 287 -8.08 1.07 4.35
N MET A 288 -6.87 0.68 4.73
CA MET A 288 -5.71 0.70 3.85
C MET A 288 -4.98 -0.64 3.89
N ASN A 289 -4.65 -1.15 2.72
CA ASN A 289 -3.98 -2.44 2.54
C ASN A 289 -2.88 -2.30 1.47
N ALA A 290 -1.63 -2.27 1.92
CA ALA A 290 -0.46 -2.21 1.06
C ALA A 290 -0.25 -3.51 0.26
N ASP A 291 -0.70 -4.65 0.79
CA ASP A 291 -0.53 -5.95 0.16
C ASP A 291 -1.37 -6.05 -1.14
N LEU A 292 -2.54 -5.41 -1.13
CA LEU A 292 -3.40 -5.27 -2.29
C LEU A 292 -3.14 -3.97 -3.08
N ASP A 293 -2.29 -3.09 -2.54
CA ASP A 293 -2.14 -1.69 -2.94
C ASP A 293 -3.50 -0.94 -2.99
N GLU A 294 -4.46 -1.27 -2.11
CA GLU A 294 -5.83 -0.73 -2.12
C GLU A 294 -6.18 0.02 -0.84
N ALA A 295 -6.83 1.17 -0.97
CA ALA A 295 -7.48 1.87 0.14
C ALA A 295 -8.91 2.30 -0.22
N ILE A 296 -9.77 2.33 0.80
CA ILE A 296 -11.15 2.82 0.68
C ILE A 296 -11.51 3.72 1.86
N GLY A 297 -12.08 4.88 1.54
CA GLY A 297 -12.78 5.74 2.49
C GLY A 297 -14.30 5.54 2.33
N MET A 298 -14.96 5.00 3.35
CA MET A 298 -16.39 4.69 3.31
C MET A 298 -17.15 5.24 4.53
N LEU A 299 -18.40 5.62 4.33
CA LEU A 299 -19.31 6.00 5.40
C LEU A 299 -19.86 4.74 6.09
N ALA A 300 -19.64 4.64 7.41
CA ALA A 300 -20.01 3.47 8.19
C ALA A 300 -20.55 3.86 9.58
N GLU A 301 -21.24 2.94 10.23
CA GLU A 301 -21.65 3.15 11.62
C GLU A 301 -20.42 3.23 12.56
N PRO A 302 -20.43 4.13 13.56
CA PRO A 302 -19.39 4.20 14.58
C PRO A 302 -19.26 2.85 15.30
N GLY A 303 -18.03 2.41 15.56
CA GLY A 303 -17.79 1.27 16.47
C GLY A 303 -18.24 -0.13 16.02
N LYS A 304 -18.98 -0.29 14.90
CA LYS A 304 -19.17 -1.61 14.28
C LYS A 304 -17.91 -2.02 13.53
N ALA A 305 -16.93 -2.53 14.25
CA ALA A 305 -16.06 -3.55 13.68
C ALA A 305 -16.96 -4.73 13.29
N GLY A 306 -17.08 -5.04 12.00
CA GLY A 306 -17.43 -6.40 11.58
C GLY A 306 -16.45 -7.39 12.23
N PRO A 307 -16.77 -8.69 12.32
CA PRO A 307 -16.15 -9.62 13.26
C PRO A 307 -14.62 -9.69 13.05
N GLY A 308 -13.94 -8.91 13.85
CA GLY A 308 -12.49 -8.81 13.95
C GLY A 308 -12.23 -8.40 15.38
N ARG A 309 -12.55 -9.33 16.31
CA ARG A 309 -12.07 -9.24 17.68
C ARG A 309 -10.58 -8.92 17.61
N SER A 310 -10.16 -7.89 18.34
CA SER A 310 -8.77 -7.73 18.75
C SER A 310 -8.41 -8.91 19.67
N VAL A 311 -8.18 -10.07 19.06
CA VAL A 311 -7.37 -11.09 19.70
C VAL A 311 -5.99 -10.46 19.77
N GLN A 312 -5.50 -10.18 20.98
CA GLN A 312 -4.07 -10.03 21.23
C GLN A 312 -3.42 -11.32 20.73
N ARG A 313 -3.01 -11.28 19.47
CA ARG A 313 -2.31 -12.37 18.82
C ARG A 313 -0.87 -12.25 19.30
N PRO A 314 -0.24 -13.33 19.82
CA PRO A 314 1.20 -13.33 19.95
C PRO A 314 1.79 -12.94 18.58
N ALA A 315 2.82 -12.10 18.60
CA ALA A 315 3.41 -11.49 17.41
C ALA A 315 3.42 -12.49 16.24
N PRO A 316 2.66 -12.25 15.15
CA PRO A 316 2.75 -13.12 14.01
C PRO A 316 4.19 -13.00 13.51
N VAL A 317 4.85 -14.14 13.36
CA VAL A 317 6.02 -14.25 12.49
C VAL A 317 5.58 -13.65 11.15
N THR A 318 6.07 -12.45 10.86
CA THR A 318 5.72 -11.66 9.69
C THR A 318 6.31 -12.34 8.47
N GLU A 319 5.54 -13.25 7.88
CA GLU A 319 5.82 -13.67 6.51
C GLU A 319 5.27 -12.60 5.54
N PRO A 320 6.07 -12.15 4.56
CA PRO A 320 5.68 -11.09 3.63
C PRO A 320 4.45 -11.46 2.78
N ALA A 321 3.77 -10.41 2.32
CA ALA A 321 2.48 -10.40 1.64
C ALA A 321 2.39 -11.16 0.29
N GLU A 322 3.50 -11.58 -0.30
CA GLU A 322 3.52 -12.17 -1.65
C GLU A 322 3.19 -13.67 -1.72
N ASP A 323 2.81 -14.28 -0.60
CA ASP A 323 2.82 -15.74 -0.45
C ASP A 323 1.42 -16.37 -0.30
N HIS A 324 0.45 -15.90 -1.08
CA HIS A 324 -0.89 -16.52 -1.14
C HIS A 324 -0.82 -18.02 -1.44
N TRP A 325 0.07 -18.42 -2.35
CA TRP A 325 0.34 -19.81 -2.67
C TRP A 325 1.10 -20.52 -1.55
N ARG A 326 2.10 -19.91 -0.89
CA ARG A 326 2.81 -20.58 0.22
C ARG A 326 1.92 -20.77 1.44
N TRP A 327 1.02 -19.83 1.72
CA TRP A 327 0.04 -20.05 2.78
C TRP A 327 -0.86 -21.24 2.47
N ARG A 328 -1.42 -21.31 1.25
CA ARG A 328 -2.25 -22.43 0.81
C ARG A 328 -1.47 -23.75 0.85
N LEU A 329 -0.21 -23.74 0.42
CA LEU A 329 0.70 -24.88 0.52
C LEU A 329 0.86 -25.32 1.97
N ARG A 330 1.17 -24.40 2.90
CA ARG A 330 1.27 -24.73 4.34
C ARG A 330 -0.03 -25.26 4.92
N MET A 331 -1.19 -24.78 4.46
CA MET A 331 -2.47 -25.31 4.93
C MET A 331 -2.71 -26.72 4.38
N ALA A 332 -2.35 -26.98 3.12
CA ALA A 332 -2.38 -28.34 2.55
C ALA A 332 -1.43 -29.29 3.29
N GLU A 333 -0.21 -28.84 3.61
CA GLU A 333 0.76 -29.59 4.44
C GLU A 333 0.19 -29.88 5.83
N ARG A 334 -0.42 -28.90 6.49
CA ARG A 334 -1.06 -29.11 7.80
C ARG A 334 -2.23 -30.09 7.73
N ILE A 335 -3.05 -30.04 6.68
CA ILE A 335 -4.11 -31.03 6.46
C ILE A 335 -3.47 -32.42 6.33
N ALA A 336 -2.40 -32.57 5.54
CA ALA A 336 -1.70 -33.83 5.39
C ALA A 336 -1.10 -34.34 6.72
N GLU A 337 -0.47 -33.47 7.50
CA GLU A 337 0.15 -33.81 8.80
C GLU A 337 -0.88 -34.22 9.85
N GLN A 338 -2.04 -33.56 9.90
CA GLN A 338 -3.09 -33.82 10.89
C GLN A 338 -4.04 -34.96 10.47
N MET A 339 -3.90 -35.46 9.25
CA MET A 339 -4.76 -36.52 8.73
C MET A 339 -4.38 -37.88 9.31
N ASP A 340 -5.35 -38.54 9.94
CA ASP A 340 -5.23 -39.96 10.29
C ASP A 340 -5.56 -40.82 9.05
N ALA A 341 -4.54 -41.09 8.24
CA ALA A 341 -4.67 -41.80 6.97
C ALA A 341 -5.31 -43.18 7.12
N ALA A 342 -5.00 -43.91 8.20
CA ALA A 342 -5.55 -45.23 8.48
C ALA A 342 -7.04 -45.15 8.82
N ARG A 343 -7.43 -44.19 9.67
CA ARG A 343 -8.83 -43.94 10.01
C ARG A 343 -9.66 -43.58 8.78
N PHE A 344 -9.13 -42.75 7.89
CA PHE A 344 -9.84 -42.24 6.73
C PHE A 344 -9.70 -43.10 5.46
N GLY A 345 -8.91 -44.17 5.48
CA GLY A 345 -8.71 -45.03 4.31
C GLY A 345 -7.98 -44.33 3.15
N VAL A 346 -7.14 -43.35 3.47
CA VAL A 346 -6.34 -42.59 2.51
C VAL A 346 -4.97 -43.23 2.38
N LYS A 347 -4.54 -43.51 1.14
CA LYS A 347 -3.18 -43.98 0.83
C LYS A 347 -2.22 -42.82 0.68
N THR A 348 -2.60 -41.82 -0.12
CA THR A 348 -1.78 -40.66 -0.44
C THR A 348 -2.65 -39.43 -0.69
N LEU A 349 -2.13 -38.26 -0.32
CA LEU A 349 -2.70 -36.97 -0.67
C LEU A 349 -1.73 -36.25 -1.62
N TYR A 350 -2.25 -35.69 -2.72
CA TYR A 350 -1.48 -34.87 -3.64
C TYR A 350 -2.07 -33.46 -3.70
N LEU A 351 -1.20 -32.46 -3.78
CA LEU A 351 -1.56 -31.07 -4.07
C LEU A 351 -1.38 -30.81 -5.56
N ILE A 352 -2.37 -30.19 -6.19
CA ILE A 352 -2.32 -29.82 -7.61
C ILE A 352 -2.74 -28.36 -7.81
N GLY A 353 -2.81 -27.92 -9.07
CA GLY A 353 -3.38 -26.62 -9.43
C GLY A 353 -2.52 -25.42 -9.05
N SER A 354 -3.17 -24.27 -8.87
CA SER A 354 -2.51 -22.97 -8.75
C SER A 354 -1.58 -22.87 -7.53
N THR A 355 -1.91 -23.60 -6.44
CA THR A 355 -1.09 -23.64 -5.23
C THR A 355 0.22 -24.37 -5.47
N LYS A 356 0.20 -25.51 -6.19
CA LYS A 356 1.40 -26.26 -6.57
C LYS A 356 2.30 -25.43 -7.50
N ASN A 357 1.69 -24.71 -8.43
CA ASN A 357 2.40 -23.96 -9.48
C ASN A 357 2.85 -22.56 -9.02
N ALA A 358 2.71 -22.24 -7.73
CA ALA A 358 3.06 -20.94 -7.14
C ALA A 358 2.35 -19.71 -7.79
N THR A 359 1.16 -19.92 -8.37
CA THR A 359 0.36 -18.88 -9.02
C THR A 359 -0.95 -18.57 -8.32
N ALA A 360 -1.22 -19.20 -7.16
CA ALA A 360 -2.46 -18.98 -6.42
C ALA A 360 -2.58 -17.53 -5.92
N GLY A 361 -3.70 -16.90 -6.24
CA GLY A 361 -4.07 -15.56 -5.79
C GLY A 361 -5.00 -15.56 -4.58
N PRO A 362 -5.50 -14.40 -4.15
CA PRO A 362 -6.36 -14.28 -2.97
C PRO A 362 -7.71 -14.99 -3.12
N ALA A 363 -8.23 -15.11 -4.35
CA ALA A 363 -9.47 -15.81 -4.67
C ALA A 363 -9.29 -17.31 -4.99
N SER A 364 -8.06 -17.83 -5.05
CA SER A 364 -7.80 -19.23 -5.43
C SER A 364 -8.22 -20.22 -4.34
N ASP A 365 -8.58 -21.42 -4.76
CA ASP A 365 -8.80 -22.59 -3.92
C ASP A 365 -7.51 -23.41 -3.71
N ILE A 366 -7.64 -24.51 -2.97
CA ILE A 366 -6.61 -25.52 -2.75
C ILE A 366 -7.11 -26.82 -3.36
N ASP A 367 -6.53 -27.21 -4.49
CA ASP A 367 -6.86 -28.44 -5.18
C ASP A 367 -6.13 -29.64 -4.55
N LEU A 368 -6.90 -30.55 -3.94
CA LEU A 368 -6.40 -31.80 -3.35
C LEU A 368 -6.88 -33.01 -4.14
N LEU A 369 -5.95 -33.92 -4.43
CA LEU A 369 -6.25 -35.22 -5.01
C LEU A 369 -5.97 -36.32 -3.98
N VAL A 370 -7.00 -37.04 -3.57
CA VAL A 370 -6.93 -38.09 -2.55
C VAL A 370 -6.90 -39.46 -3.23
N HIS A 371 -5.82 -40.20 -3.03
CA HIS A 371 -5.78 -41.62 -3.36
C HIS A 371 -6.41 -42.42 -2.23
N PHE A 372 -7.58 -42.99 -2.50
CA PHE A 372 -8.45 -43.62 -1.53
C PHE A 372 -8.54 -45.14 -1.75
N ALA A 373 -8.46 -45.90 -0.65
CA ALA A 373 -8.61 -47.36 -0.65
C ALA A 373 -9.41 -47.87 0.56
N GLY A 374 -10.18 -46.99 1.21
CA GLY A 374 -11.01 -47.31 2.37
C GLY A 374 -12.41 -47.84 2.05
N SER A 375 -13.20 -48.08 3.10
CA SER A 375 -14.62 -48.44 3.00
C SER A 375 -15.52 -47.23 2.68
N GLY A 376 -16.77 -47.47 2.29
CA GLY A 376 -17.75 -46.39 2.09
C GLY A 376 -17.95 -45.51 3.33
N GLU A 377 -17.90 -46.10 4.53
CA GLU A 377 -18.01 -45.36 5.80
C GLU A 377 -16.79 -44.45 6.05
N GLN A 378 -15.59 -44.93 5.73
CA GLN A 378 -14.37 -44.12 5.81
C GLN A 378 -14.41 -42.95 4.83
N ARG A 379 -14.99 -43.16 3.64
CA ARG A 379 -15.16 -42.10 2.63
C ARG A 379 -16.05 -40.97 3.12
N GLU A 380 -17.19 -41.30 3.72
CA GLU A 380 -18.11 -40.27 4.25
C GLU A 380 -17.48 -39.52 5.43
N THR A 381 -16.76 -40.23 6.31
CA THR A 381 -16.05 -39.61 7.43
C THR A 381 -14.95 -38.65 6.96
N LEU A 382 -14.18 -39.05 5.94
CA LEU A 382 -13.18 -38.20 5.30
C LEU A 382 -13.81 -36.94 4.69
N ARG A 383 -14.93 -37.09 3.98
CA ARG A 383 -15.64 -35.98 3.35
C ARG A 383 -16.06 -34.93 4.36
N VAL A 384 -16.68 -35.36 5.47
CA VAL A 384 -17.11 -34.44 6.55
C VAL A 384 -15.91 -33.72 7.18
N TRP A 385 -14.80 -34.43 7.39
CA TRP A 385 -13.59 -33.84 7.95
C TRP A 385 -12.97 -32.78 7.01
N LEU A 386 -12.87 -33.08 5.72
CA LEU A 386 -12.37 -32.12 4.71
C LEU A 386 -13.34 -30.95 4.50
N GLU A 387 -14.65 -31.16 4.59
CA GLU A 387 -15.64 -30.07 4.54
C GLU A 387 -15.45 -29.10 5.71
N GLY A 388 -15.20 -29.62 6.92
CA GLY A 388 -14.87 -28.80 8.09
C GLY A 388 -13.63 -27.94 7.85
N TRP A 389 -12.54 -28.56 7.34
CA TRP A 389 -11.34 -27.82 6.95
C TRP A 389 -11.63 -26.77 5.88
N SER A 390 -12.40 -27.12 4.84
CA SER A 390 -12.72 -26.23 3.72
C SER A 390 -13.45 -24.97 4.19
N ARG A 391 -14.46 -25.11 5.05
CA ARG A 391 -15.21 -23.97 5.60
C ARG A 391 -14.35 -23.10 6.53
N CYS A 392 -13.56 -23.73 7.41
CA CYS A 392 -12.67 -23.00 8.30
C CYS A 392 -11.60 -22.21 7.52
N LEU A 393 -11.01 -22.83 6.50
CA LEU A 393 -10.03 -22.16 5.64
C LEU A 393 -10.66 -21.06 4.80
N GLY A 394 -11.91 -21.22 4.35
CA GLY A 394 -12.67 -20.16 3.67
C GLY A 394 -12.82 -18.91 4.55
N GLU A 395 -13.18 -19.08 5.83
CA GLU A 395 -13.29 -17.97 6.77
C GLU A 395 -11.92 -17.33 7.05
N VAL A 396 -10.87 -18.14 7.23
CA VAL A 396 -9.50 -17.63 7.41
C VAL A 396 -9.03 -16.87 6.16
N ASN A 397 -9.37 -17.33 4.95
CA ASN A 397 -9.06 -16.63 3.71
C ASN A 397 -9.79 -15.28 3.65
N TYR A 398 -11.06 -15.23 4.01
CA TYR A 398 -11.83 -13.99 4.08
C TYR A 398 -11.21 -12.99 5.05
N LEU A 399 -10.86 -13.43 6.27
CA LEU A 399 -10.22 -12.56 7.26
C LEU A 399 -8.85 -12.03 6.78
N ARG A 400 -8.12 -12.83 6.00
CA ARG A 400 -6.80 -12.45 5.48
C ARG A 400 -6.86 -11.55 4.25
N THR A 401 -7.81 -11.79 3.35
CA THR A 401 -7.79 -11.25 1.99
C THR A 401 -9.03 -10.43 1.64
N GLY A 402 -10.12 -10.54 2.41
CA GLY A 402 -11.42 -9.98 2.08
C GLY A 402 -12.24 -10.82 1.08
N TYR A 403 -11.65 -11.86 0.46
CA TYR A 403 -12.36 -12.72 -0.49
C TYR A 403 -13.18 -13.78 0.23
N LYS A 404 -14.50 -13.68 0.06
CA LYS A 404 -15.44 -14.66 0.60
C LYS A 404 -15.53 -15.88 -0.32
N SER A 405 -15.49 -17.07 0.26
CA SER A 405 -15.73 -18.34 -0.43
C SER A 405 -16.56 -19.26 0.48
N ASP A 406 -17.38 -20.13 -0.12
CA ASP A 406 -18.18 -21.14 0.61
C ASP A 406 -17.32 -22.31 1.12
N GLY A 407 -16.06 -22.38 0.68
CA GLY A 407 -15.04 -23.33 1.09
C GLY A 407 -13.74 -23.08 0.31
N LEU A 408 -12.60 -23.48 0.85
CA LEU A 408 -11.30 -23.26 0.20
C LEU A 408 -10.67 -24.52 -0.39
N LEU A 409 -11.23 -25.71 -0.13
CA LEU A 409 -10.72 -26.96 -0.69
C LEU A 409 -11.59 -27.41 -1.87
N ASP A 410 -10.97 -27.69 -3.01
CA ASP A 410 -11.52 -28.54 -4.06
C ASP A 410 -10.88 -29.92 -3.95
N VAL A 411 -11.67 -30.97 -3.71
CA VAL A 411 -11.16 -32.31 -3.40
C VAL A 411 -11.66 -33.31 -4.43
N GLN A 412 -10.72 -33.95 -5.12
CA GLN A 412 -10.97 -35.05 -6.03
C GLN A 412 -10.50 -36.37 -5.42
N ILE A 413 -11.36 -37.39 -5.41
CA ILE A 413 -11.03 -38.73 -4.86
C ILE A 413 -10.83 -39.71 -6.01
N ILE A 414 -9.71 -40.42 -5.99
CA ILE A 414 -9.34 -41.46 -6.97
C ILE A 414 -9.03 -42.79 -6.29
N THR A 415 -9.27 -43.89 -7.00
CA THR A 415 -9.00 -45.26 -6.54
C THR A 415 -7.84 -45.91 -7.29
N ASP A 416 -7.41 -47.09 -6.83
CA ASP A 416 -6.39 -47.88 -7.54
C ASP A 416 -6.78 -48.19 -9.00
N ASP A 417 -8.07 -48.43 -9.26
CA ASP A 417 -8.60 -48.68 -10.60
C ASP A 417 -8.52 -47.44 -11.50
N ASP A 418 -8.73 -46.24 -10.94
CA ASP A 418 -8.66 -44.97 -11.69
C ASP A 418 -7.22 -44.65 -12.12
N ILE A 419 -6.26 -44.93 -11.22
CA ILE A 419 -4.82 -44.80 -11.50
C ILE A 419 -4.38 -45.82 -12.56
N ALA A 420 -4.81 -47.08 -12.43
CA ALA A 420 -4.47 -48.14 -13.37
C ALA A 420 -5.02 -47.89 -14.79
N ARG A 421 -6.21 -47.29 -14.89
CA ARG A 421 -6.86 -46.94 -16.17
C ARG A 421 -6.39 -45.61 -16.75
N LYS A 422 -5.59 -44.82 -16.02
CA LYS A 422 -5.21 -43.43 -16.38
C LYS A 422 -6.42 -42.57 -16.75
N ASN A 423 -7.55 -42.77 -16.08
CA ASN A 423 -8.75 -41.99 -16.37
C ASN A 423 -8.67 -40.62 -15.66
N SER A 424 -9.02 -39.55 -16.37
CA SER A 424 -9.13 -38.18 -15.84
C SER A 424 -7.89 -37.72 -15.02
N TYR A 425 -8.09 -37.04 -13.88
CA TYR A 425 -7.06 -36.39 -13.04
C TYR A 425 -5.90 -37.30 -12.59
N ALA A 426 -6.02 -38.63 -12.71
CA ALA A 426 -4.93 -39.57 -12.49
C ALA A 426 -3.72 -39.32 -13.42
N VAL A 427 -3.94 -38.70 -14.59
CA VAL A 427 -2.86 -38.27 -15.52
C VAL A 427 -1.95 -37.21 -14.90
N LYS A 428 -2.43 -36.43 -13.91
CA LYS A 428 -1.63 -35.39 -13.22
C LYS A 428 -0.62 -35.98 -12.22
N ILE A 429 -0.72 -37.27 -11.89
CA ILE A 429 0.25 -37.94 -11.03
C ILE A 429 1.49 -38.27 -11.86
N GLY A 430 2.56 -37.48 -11.72
CA GLY A 430 3.84 -37.68 -12.39
C GLY A 430 4.00 -37.00 -13.76
N ALA A 431 3.09 -36.10 -14.15
CA ALA A 431 3.21 -35.32 -15.40
C ALA A 431 4.25 -34.20 -15.30
N VAL A 432 5.16 -34.14 -16.28
CA VAL A 432 6.26 -33.16 -16.38
C VAL A 432 5.75 -31.72 -16.67
N THR A 433 4.51 -31.56 -17.11
CA THR A 433 3.90 -30.24 -17.40
C THR A 433 3.35 -29.52 -16.16
N ASP A 434 3.46 -30.12 -14.98
CA ASP A 434 3.22 -29.49 -13.67
C ASP A 434 4.51 -29.62 -12.79
N ALA A 435 5.68 -29.36 -13.37
CA ALA A 435 6.98 -29.36 -12.67
C ALA A 435 7.51 -27.94 -12.46
#